data_AF-A0A349B639-F1
#
_entry.id   AF-A0A349B639-F1
#
_cell.length_a   1.000
_cell.length_b   1.000
_cell.length_c   1.000
_cell.angle_alpha   90.00
_cell.angle_beta   90.00
_cell.angle_gamma   90.00
#
_symmetry.space_group_name_H-M   'P 1'
#
loop_
_entity.id
_entity.type
_entity.pdbx_description
1 polymer ?
#
loop_
_entity_poly.entity_id
_entity_poly.type
_entity_poly.pdbx_seq_one_letter_code
_entity_poly.pdbx_strand_id
1 'polypeptide(L)'
;SLGLTLAIGQVLADVPEGAATTITFQANDVPRNKRMLLAVLLVVPVVAGAALSYLTLRAQSEALQLAALVATSGLFAVAVFEDLITEAHEASEDSRTSTAFLLVGFALFTLVSAGLG
;
A
#
# COMPACT_ATOMS: atom_id res chain seq x y z
N SER A 1 13.95 11.75 -6.86
CA SER A 1 13.59 12.27 -5.51
C SER A 1 12.98 11.14 -4.71
N LEU A 2 13.74 10.52 -3.79
CA LEU A 2 13.40 9.22 -3.21
C LEU A 2 12.01 9.21 -2.53
N GLY A 3 11.67 10.26 -1.78
CA GLY A 3 10.35 10.38 -1.15
C GLY A 3 9.19 10.53 -2.13
N LEU A 4 9.38 11.22 -3.26
CA LEU A 4 8.34 11.37 -4.28
C LEU A 4 8.11 10.05 -5.03
N THR A 5 9.19 9.35 -5.36
CA THR A 5 9.13 8.03 -6.01
C THR A 5 8.39 7.03 -5.12
N LEU A 6 8.70 6.98 -3.82
CA LEU A 6 8.00 6.12 -2.86
C LEU A 6 6.53 6.50 -2.70
N ALA A 7 6.21 7.79 -2.58
CA ALA A 7 4.84 8.25 -2.42
C ALA A 7 3.96 7.90 -3.64
N ILE A 8 4.48 8.08 -4.85
CA ILE A 8 3.74 7.71 -6.07
C ILE A 8 3.59 6.18 -6.16
N GLY A 9 4.65 5.42 -5.87
CA GLY A 9 4.58 3.97 -5.84
C GLY A 9 3.52 3.45 -4.87
N GLN A 10 3.43 4.06 -3.68
CA GLN A 10 2.45 3.70 -2.68
C GLN A 10 1.02 4.09 -3.09
N VAL A 11 0.80 5.28 -3.65
CA VAL A 11 -0.53 5.67 -4.16
C VAL A 11 -1.02 4.71 -5.25
N LEU A 12 -0.13 4.24 -6.14
CA LEU A 12 -0.49 3.27 -7.16
C LEU A 12 -0.86 1.91 -6.58
N ALA A 13 -0.21 1.49 -5.49
CA ALA A 13 -0.53 0.27 -4.75
C ALA A 13 -1.85 0.38 -3.98
N ASP A 14 -2.16 1.55 -3.41
CA ASP A 14 -3.37 1.79 -2.63
C ASP A 14 -4.66 1.82 -3.49
N VAL A 15 -4.56 2.03 -4.81
CA VAL A 15 -5.72 2.04 -5.72
C VAL A 15 -6.47 0.70 -5.75
N PRO A 16 -5.82 -0.44 -6.06
CA PRO A 16 -6.48 -1.74 -5.99
C PRO A 16 -6.94 -2.11 -4.57
N GLU A 17 -6.17 -1.77 -3.53
CA GLU A 17 -6.58 -2.00 -2.13
C GLU A 17 -7.83 -1.21 -1.74
N GLY A 18 -7.94 0.05 -2.19
CA GLY A 18 -9.12 0.88 -1.96
C GLY A 18 -10.37 0.33 -2.66
N ALA A 19 -10.19 -0.26 -3.85
CA ALA A 19 -11.26 -0.98 -4.55
C ALA A 19 -11.67 -2.24 -3.79
N ALA A 20 -10.70 -3.05 -3.34
CA ALA A 20 -10.94 -4.26 -2.54
C ALA A 20 -11.68 -3.94 -1.23
N THR A 21 -11.21 -2.95 -0.48
CA THR A 21 -11.85 -2.47 0.76
C THR A 21 -13.30 -2.04 0.52
N THR A 22 -13.54 -1.35 -0.60
CA THR A 22 -14.87 -0.90 -0.99
C THR A 22 -15.81 -2.06 -1.36
N ILE A 23 -15.28 -3.12 -1.97
CA ILE A 23 -16.00 -4.38 -2.25
C ILE A 23 -16.27 -5.14 -0.95
N THR A 24 -15.29 -5.24 -0.05
CA THR A 24 -15.44 -5.88 1.28
C THR A 24 -16.54 -5.19 2.09
N PHE A 25 -16.57 -3.86 2.12
CA PHE A 25 -17.67 -3.15 2.78
C PHE A 25 -19.03 -3.40 2.12
N GLN A 26 -19.07 -3.60 0.80
CA GLN A 26 -20.31 -3.97 0.11
C GLN A 26 -20.78 -5.38 0.49
N ALA A 27 -19.85 -6.33 0.58
CA ALA A 27 -20.13 -7.70 1.00
C ALA A 27 -20.61 -7.78 2.46
N ASN A 28 -20.25 -6.79 3.29
CA ASN A 28 -20.69 -6.64 4.68
C ASN A 28 -21.89 -5.68 4.86
N ASP A 29 -22.69 -5.46 3.81
CA ASP A 29 -23.93 -4.64 3.84
C ASP A 29 -23.74 -3.19 4.33
N VAL A 30 -22.54 -2.62 4.21
CA VAL A 30 -22.29 -1.23 4.59
C VAL A 30 -22.92 -0.29 3.55
N PRO A 31 -23.77 0.67 3.95
CA PRO A 31 -24.44 1.56 3.00
C PRO A 31 -23.45 2.48 2.29
N ARG A 32 -23.76 2.85 1.04
CA ARG A 32 -22.86 3.59 0.13
C ARG A 32 -22.33 4.90 0.71
N ASN A 33 -23.15 5.63 1.45
CA ASN A 33 -22.76 6.88 2.12
C ASN A 33 -21.69 6.63 3.21
N LYS A 34 -21.84 5.57 4.01
CA LYS A 34 -20.84 5.17 5.01
C LYS A 34 -19.57 4.64 4.35
N ARG A 35 -19.67 3.89 3.25
CA ARG A 35 -18.50 3.42 2.47
C ARG A 35 -17.64 4.60 1.99
N MET A 36 -18.26 5.61 1.38
CA MET A 36 -17.53 6.79 0.92
C MET A 36 -16.94 7.61 2.08
N LEU A 37 -17.69 7.75 3.18
CA LEU A 37 -17.18 8.42 4.38
C LEU A 37 -15.96 7.70 4.96
N LEU A 38 -16.01 6.37 5.07
CA LEU A 38 -14.91 5.54 5.57
C LEU A 38 -13.70 5.60 4.65
N ALA A 39 -13.90 5.56 3.32
CA ALA A 39 -12.82 5.70 2.35
C ALA A 39 -12.10 7.06 2.46
N VAL A 40 -12.85 8.15 2.67
CA VAL A 40 -12.27 9.48 2.89
C VAL A 40 -11.56 9.55 4.24
N LEU A 41 -12.12 8.93 5.28
CA LEU A 41 -11.52 8.90 6.61
C LEU A 41 -10.19 8.14 6.66
N LEU A 42 -9.93 7.21 5.74
CA LEU A 42 -8.63 6.52 5.64
C LEU A 42 -7.47 7.47 5.29
N VAL A 43 -7.73 8.65 4.72
CA VAL A 43 -6.70 9.67 4.52
C VAL A 43 -6.16 10.20 5.85
N VAL A 44 -7.00 10.24 6.89
CA VAL A 44 -6.63 10.78 8.21
C VAL A 44 -5.47 10.01 8.85
N PRO A 45 -5.53 8.67 9.05
CA PRO A 45 -4.41 7.93 9.63
C PRO A 45 -3.14 7.98 8.77
N VAL A 46 -3.27 8.02 7.44
CA VAL A 46 -2.11 8.13 6.52
C VAL A 46 -1.38 9.46 6.70
N VAL A 47 -2.12 10.58 6.65
CA VAL A 47 -1.55 11.92 6.81
C VAL A 47 -1.02 12.12 8.24
N ALA A 48 -1.74 11.62 9.25
CA ALA A 48 -1.29 11.67 10.63
C ALA A 48 0.02 10.89 10.83
N GLY A 49 0.11 9.66 10.30
CA GLY A 49 1.32 8.84 10.34
C GLY A 49 2.50 9.52 9.63
N ALA A 50 2.27 10.07 8.43
CA ALA A 50 3.30 10.80 7.68
C ALA A 50 3.79 12.05 8.44
N ALA A 51 2.87 12.84 9.01
CA ALA A 51 3.20 14.02 9.79
C ALA A 51 3.98 13.66 11.05
N LEU A 52 3.55 12.63 11.78
CA LEU A 52 4.24 12.14 12.99
C LEU A 52 5.65 11.64 12.67
N SER A 53 5.79 10.82 11.62
CA SER A 53 7.10 10.32 11.18
C SER A 53 8.01 11.46 10.73
N TYR A 54 7.49 12.44 9.97
CA TYR A 54 8.27 13.60 9.56
C TYR A 54 8.73 14.44 10.76
N LEU A 55 7.84 14.74 11.70
CA LEU A 55 8.17 15.56 12.86
C LEU A 55 9.19 14.89 13.80
N THR A 56 9.13 13.56 13.92
CA THR A 56 10.03 12.78 14.78
C THR A 56 11.39 12.53 14.14
N LEU A 57 11.45 12.30 12.82
CA LEU A 57 12.70 11.93 12.12
C LEU A 57 13.46 13.12 11.52
N ARG A 58 12.81 14.26 11.22
CA ARG A 58 13.46 15.39 10.51
C ARG A 58 14.72 15.94 11.17
N ALA A 59 14.86 15.79 12.48
CA ALA A 59 15.99 16.28 13.27
C ALA A 59 16.98 15.17 13.64
N GLN A 60 16.73 13.93 13.23
CA GLN A 60 17.54 12.76 13.58
C GLN A 60 18.66 12.53 12.56
N SER A 61 19.66 11.75 12.97
CA SER A 61 20.77 11.35 12.10
C SER A 61 20.27 10.54 10.90
N GLU A 62 20.98 10.63 9.78
CA GLU A 62 20.67 9.89 8.55
C GLU A 62 20.57 8.37 8.81
N ALA A 63 21.44 7.83 9.66
CA ALA A 63 21.39 6.41 10.05
C ALA A 63 20.06 6.02 10.70
N LEU A 64 19.48 6.86 11.56
CA LEU A 64 18.18 6.61 12.17
C LEU A 64 17.03 6.74 11.16
N GLN A 65 17.12 7.70 10.23
CA GLN A 65 16.14 7.84 9.17
C GLN A 65 16.13 6.61 8.25
N LEU A 66 17.30 6.11 7.88
CA LEU A 66 17.47 4.89 7.08
C LEU A 66 17.02 3.64 7.86
N ALA A 67 17.33 3.54 9.16
CA ALA A 67 16.87 2.44 9.99
C ALA A 67 15.33 2.38 10.07
N ALA A 68 14.68 3.53 10.23
CA ALA A 68 13.22 3.62 10.23
C ALA A 68 12.62 3.28 8.86
N LEU A 69 13.26 3.71 7.77
CA LEU A 69 12.86 3.34 6.41
C LEU A 69 12.95 1.83 6.20
N VAL A 70 14.08 1.21 6.55
CA VAL A 70 14.28 -0.24 6.43
C VAL A 70 13.27 -1.00 7.29
N ALA A 71 13.03 -0.56 8.53
CA ALA A 71 12.04 -1.19 9.41
C ALA A 71 10.63 -1.13 8.82
N THR A 72 10.22 0.02 8.29
CA THR A 72 8.90 0.21 7.69
C THR A 72 8.73 -0.61 6.42
N SER A 73 9.75 -0.60 5.54
CA SER A 73 9.76 -1.42 4.33
C SER A 73 9.71 -2.92 4.65
N GLY A 74 10.40 -3.35 5.71
CA GLY A 74 10.33 -4.74 6.19
C GLY A 74 8.94 -5.12 6.66
N LEU A 75 8.26 -4.24 7.41
CA LEU A 75 6.89 -4.46 7.87
C LEU A 75 5.91 -4.56 6.69
N PHE A 76 6.02 -3.67 5.70
CA PHE A 76 5.20 -3.75 4.49
C PHE A 76 5.48 -5.00 3.67
N ALA A 77 6.74 -5.42 3.56
CA ALA A 77 7.07 -6.67 2.86
C ALA A 77 6.39 -7.88 3.52
N VAL A 78 6.43 -7.97 4.86
CA VAL A 78 5.74 -9.05 5.60
C VAL A 78 4.23 -9.01 5.33
N ALA A 79 3.59 -7.85 5.48
CA ALA A 79 2.15 -7.70 5.25
C ALA A 79 1.74 -8.14 3.84
N VAL A 80 2.46 -7.69 2.81
CA VAL A 80 2.19 -8.08 1.42
C VAL A 80 2.33 -9.58 1.22
N PHE A 81 3.35 -10.22 1.80
CA PHE A 81 3.50 -11.67 1.68
C PHE A 81 2.42 -12.43 2.45
N GLU A 82 2.00 -11.96 3.63
CA GLU A 82 0.89 -12.56 4.38
C GLU A 82 -0.41 -12.52 3.59
N ASP A 83 -0.72 -11.38 2.95
CA ASP A 83 -1.90 -11.23 2.10
C ASP A 83 -1.83 -12.14 0.87
N LEU A 84 -0.68 -12.17 0.18
CA LEU A 84 -0.49 -13.03 -0.99
C LEU A 84 -0.61 -14.52 -0.66
N ILE A 85 -0.08 -14.97 0.49
CA ILE A 85 -0.17 -16.36 0.93
C ILE A 85 -1.62 -16.70 1.30
N THR A 86 -2.31 -15.80 1.99
CA THR A 86 -3.71 -16.00 2.38
C THR A 86 -4.61 -16.10 1.15
N GLU A 87 -4.47 -15.17 0.20
CA GLU A 87 -5.20 -15.18 -1.07
C GLU A 87 -4.90 -16.45 -1.88
N ALA A 88 -3.63 -16.88 -1.93
CA ALA A 88 -3.24 -18.11 -2.62
C ALA A 88 -3.81 -19.38 -1.95
N HIS A 89 -4.08 -19.33 -0.65
CA HIS A 89 -4.70 -20.43 0.08
C HIS A 89 -6.23 -20.46 -0.06
N GLU A 90 -6.87 -19.29 -0.07
CA GLU A 90 -8.32 -19.16 -0.24
C GLU A 90 -8.77 -19.34 -1.70
N ALA A 91 -7.92 -19.03 -2.67
CA ALA A 91 -8.20 -19.27 -4.09
C ALA A 91 -8.28 -20.78 -4.38
N SER A 92 -9.46 -21.27 -4.73
CA SER A 92 -9.69 -22.68 -5.06
C SER A 92 -9.05 -23.14 -6.38
N GLU A 93 -8.66 -22.20 -7.26
CA GLU A 93 -7.96 -22.47 -8.52
C GLU A 93 -6.84 -21.44 -8.76
N ASP A 94 -5.66 -21.93 -9.14
CA ASP A 94 -4.53 -21.09 -9.56
C ASP A 94 -4.85 -20.43 -10.91
N SER A 95 -5.35 -19.20 -10.86
CA SER A 95 -5.76 -18.48 -12.06
C SER A 95 -4.53 -17.80 -12.68
N ARG A 96 -4.19 -18.15 -13.92
CA ARG A 96 -3.16 -17.44 -14.73
C ARG A 96 -3.40 -15.93 -14.78
N THR A 97 -4.63 -15.50 -14.53
CA THR A 97 -5.06 -14.11 -14.40
C THR A 97 -4.47 -13.42 -13.17
N SER A 98 -4.42 -14.10 -12.01
CA SER A 98 -3.81 -13.57 -10.78
C SER A 98 -2.31 -13.34 -10.96
N THR A 99 -1.60 -14.30 -11.57
CA THR A 99 -0.18 -14.15 -11.93
C THR A 99 0.04 -12.99 -12.91
N ALA A 100 -0.85 -12.84 -13.91
CA ALA A 100 -0.76 -11.73 -14.86
C ALA A 100 -0.94 -10.36 -14.19
N PHE A 101 -1.90 -10.21 -13.28
CA PHE A 101 -2.08 -8.97 -12.52
C PHE A 101 -0.89 -8.65 -11.62
N LEU A 102 -0.29 -9.66 -10.97
CA LEU A 102 0.96 -9.48 -10.21
C LEU A 102 2.10 -8.97 -11.09
N LEU A 103 2.32 -9.61 -12.25
CA LEU A 103 3.38 -9.21 -13.19
C LEU A 103 3.16 -7.80 -13.74
N VAL A 104 1.92 -7.45 -14.09
CA VAL A 104 1.57 -6.10 -14.57
C VAL A 104 1.77 -5.06 -13.47
N GLY A 105 1.33 -5.35 -12.24
CA GLY A 105 1.55 -4.46 -11.09
C GLY A 105 3.04 -4.22 -10.82
N PHE A 106 3.84 -5.30 -10.83
CA PHE A 106 5.29 -5.20 -10.67
C PHE A 106 5.96 -4.44 -11.83
N ALA A 107 5.57 -4.71 -13.07
CA ALA A 107 6.09 -3.99 -14.24
C ALA A 107 5.74 -2.50 -14.20
N LEU A 108 4.52 -2.15 -13.78
CA LEU A 108 4.11 -0.75 -13.60
C LEU A 108 4.92 -0.06 -12.50
N PHE A 109 5.10 -0.73 -11.35
CA PHE A 109 5.89 -0.19 -10.24
C PHE A 109 7.35 0.05 -10.64
N THR A 110 7.96 -0.90 -11.35
CA THR A 110 9.34 -0.77 -11.84
C THR A 110 9.48 0.33 -12.89
N LEU A 111 8.52 0.48 -13.80
CA LEU A 111 8.49 1.56 -14.79
C LEU A 111 8.42 2.94 -14.12
N VAL A 112 7.53 3.10 -13.15
CA VAL A 112 7.35 4.35 -12.40
C VAL A 112 8.59 4.66 -11.56
N SER A 113 9.13 3.64 -10.89
CA SER A 113 10.37 3.78 -10.10
C SER A 113 11.56 4.15 -10.96
N ALA A 114 11.71 3.57 -12.16
CA ALA A 114 12.79 3.88 -13.09
C ALA A 114 12.63 5.25 -13.76
N GLY A 115 11.39 5.70 -13.98
CA GLY A 115 11.11 7.01 -14.58
C GLY A 115 11.22 8.20 -13.61
N LEU A 116 11.08 7.95 -12.30
CA LEU A 116 11.15 8.98 -11.25
C LEU A 116 12.42 8.90 -10.39
N GLY A 117 13.16 7.79 -10.51
CA GLY A 117 14.41 7.49 -9.82
C GLY A 117 15.55 8.39 -10.26
#